data_AF-A0A9N9K7G7-F1
#
_entry.id   AF-A0A9N9K7G7-F1
#
_cell.length_a   1.000
_cell.length_b   1.000
_cell.length_c   1.000
_cell.angle_alpha   90.00
_cell.angle_beta   90.00
_cell.angle_gamma   90.00
#
_symmetry.space_group_name_H-M   'P 1'
#
loop_
_entity.id
_entity.type
_entity.pdbx_description
1 polymer ?
#
loop_
_entity_poly.entity_id
_entity_poly.type
_entity_poly.pdbx_seq_one_letter_code
_entity_poly.pdbx_strand_id
1 'polypeptide(L)'
;MLGVSLYDTKLNEIISGRKPFSAAHVLKNTNYPNQSPYLSQIPCSWGALFFPEIWREFHDYQSARLTSAFGPSRHKIIVPSSRSNHWPKSWKRFFIELAYLRGYVMLYPNYENSTSFTTNYAEKGVHFHFTGKKKDLWLLPLMKEDTLLEGLPDGHLPNFNDLPTIDLWGKVVSPKNLIQRGRKFHSRISSCPPIGLDNLTYNPQDLLCVKHRKKKNRTLITKVKNPTEKPIVENNTTLPIDNKIQTPLIEKE
;
A
#
# COMPACT_ATOMS: atom_id res chain seq x y z
N MET A 1 3.53 2.41 -13.35
CA MET A 1 3.65 3.62 -12.51
C MET A 1 2.34 3.81 -11.74
N LEU A 2 2.39 4.19 -10.46
CA LEU A 2 1.24 4.41 -9.58
C LEU A 2 0.41 5.64 -9.99
N GLY A 3 1.10 6.69 -10.42
CA GLY A 3 0.54 8.01 -10.64
C GLY A 3 1.60 9.10 -10.47
N VAL A 4 1.12 10.34 -10.28
CA VAL A 4 1.93 11.55 -10.15
C VAL A 4 1.58 12.25 -8.85
N SER A 5 2.59 12.55 -8.04
CA SER A 5 2.46 13.38 -6.85
C SER A 5 2.43 14.85 -7.25
N LEU A 6 1.53 15.62 -6.65
CA LEU A 6 1.48 17.08 -6.76
C LEU A 6 2.17 17.79 -5.59
N TYR A 7 2.68 16.99 -4.65
CA TYR A 7 3.28 17.39 -3.39
C TYR A 7 4.69 16.77 -3.29
N ASP A 8 5.71 17.55 -2.98
CA ASP A 8 7.02 17.02 -2.59
C ASP A 8 6.97 16.47 -1.14
N THR A 9 7.91 15.66 -0.68
CA THR A 9 7.94 15.19 0.71
C THR A 9 9.20 15.62 1.43
N LYS A 10 9.04 16.19 2.63
CA LYS A 10 10.16 16.51 3.54
C LYS A 10 10.47 15.39 4.53
N LEU A 11 9.69 14.31 4.51
CA LEU A 11 9.78 13.23 5.49
C LEU A 11 9.72 11.87 4.82
N ASN A 12 10.60 10.97 5.25
CA ASN A 12 10.41 9.54 5.04
C ASN A 12 9.61 8.99 6.23
N GLU A 13 8.31 8.77 6.00
CA GLU A 13 7.36 8.25 7.00
C GLU A 13 7.46 6.73 7.23
N ILE A 14 8.16 6.02 6.34
CA ILE A 14 8.29 4.56 6.32
C ILE A 14 9.41 4.07 7.23
N ILE A 15 10.48 4.84 7.36
CA ILE A 15 11.55 4.52 8.31
C ILE A 15 11.10 4.87 9.73
N SER A 16 11.53 4.06 10.70
CA SER A 16 11.28 4.35 12.11
C SER A 16 11.76 5.75 12.50
N GLY A 17 10.94 6.47 13.26
CA GLY A 17 11.25 7.81 13.75
C GLY A 17 10.86 8.99 12.85
N ARG A 18 10.27 8.76 11.66
CA ARG A 18 9.93 9.83 10.68
C ARG A 18 11.14 10.73 10.39
N LYS A 19 12.06 10.23 9.56
CA LYS A 19 13.31 10.93 9.29
C LYS A 19 13.09 12.07 8.29
N PRO A 20 13.79 13.21 8.45
CA PRO A 20 13.90 14.19 7.38
C PRO A 20 14.34 13.54 6.07
N PHE A 21 13.73 13.95 4.98
CA PHE A 21 14.01 13.48 3.64
C PHE A 21 14.08 14.66 2.69
N SER A 22 15.00 14.59 1.74
CA SER A 22 15.14 15.51 0.61
C SER A 22 15.69 14.70 -0.55
N ALA A 23 14.96 14.65 -1.65
CA ALA A 23 15.42 13.96 -2.86
C ALA A 23 16.71 14.60 -3.37
N ALA A 24 16.79 15.94 -3.41
CA ALA A 24 18.02 16.65 -3.76
C ALA A 24 19.25 16.24 -2.94
N HIS A 25 19.10 16.02 -1.63
CA HIS A 25 20.20 15.49 -0.82
C HIS A 25 20.53 14.04 -1.17
N VAL A 26 19.52 13.19 -1.37
CA VAL A 26 19.72 11.79 -1.78
C VAL A 26 20.44 11.69 -3.14
N LEU A 27 20.21 12.64 -4.05
CA LEU A 27 20.79 12.66 -5.39
C LEU A 27 22.17 13.31 -5.47
N LYS A 28 22.61 14.07 -4.46
CA LYS A 28 23.85 14.88 -4.46
C LYS A 28 25.12 14.13 -4.90
N ASN A 29 25.22 12.84 -4.59
CA ASN A 29 26.39 12.01 -4.90
C ASN A 29 26.08 10.95 -5.97
N THR A 30 25.13 11.24 -6.84
CA THR A 30 24.74 10.37 -7.96
C THR A 30 25.04 11.05 -9.29
N ASN A 31 24.77 10.37 -10.39
CA ASN A 31 24.87 10.92 -11.74
C ASN A 31 23.61 11.71 -12.17
N TYR A 32 22.62 11.85 -11.30
CA TYR A 32 21.39 12.59 -11.57
C TYR A 32 21.52 14.04 -11.11
N PRO A 33 20.88 15.01 -11.81
CA PRO A 33 20.74 16.37 -11.29
C PRO A 33 20.05 16.39 -9.93
N ASN A 34 20.50 17.26 -9.02
CA ASN A 34 19.95 17.33 -7.66
C ASN A 34 18.45 17.66 -7.65
N GLN A 35 17.99 18.50 -8.58
CA GLN A 35 16.58 18.89 -8.73
C GLN A 35 15.82 17.99 -9.72
N SER A 36 16.39 16.84 -10.11
CA SER A 36 15.69 15.91 -10.98
C SER A 36 14.39 15.45 -10.30
N PRO A 37 13.24 15.46 -11.00
CA PRO A 37 12.08 14.69 -10.60
C PRO A 37 12.48 13.24 -10.36
N TYR A 38 11.76 12.54 -9.49
CA TYR A 38 12.14 11.19 -9.08
C TYR A 38 10.94 10.27 -9.00
N LEU A 39 11.21 8.98 -9.11
CA LEU A 39 10.25 7.92 -8.90
C LEU A 39 10.39 7.41 -7.46
N SER A 40 9.28 7.26 -6.75
CA SER A 40 9.28 6.75 -5.36
C SER A 40 8.28 5.63 -5.17
N GLN A 41 8.64 4.59 -4.43
CA GLN A 41 7.69 3.53 -4.03
C GLN A 41 6.66 3.99 -3.00
N ILE A 42 6.87 5.14 -2.36
CA ILE A 42 5.97 5.66 -1.34
C ILE A 42 4.83 6.40 -2.05
N PRO A 43 3.56 5.97 -1.92
CA PRO A 43 2.44 6.73 -2.48
C PRO A 43 2.24 8.04 -1.72
N CYS A 44 1.95 9.12 -2.44
CA CYS A 44 1.62 10.40 -1.84
C CYS A 44 0.20 10.38 -1.23
N SER A 45 0.01 11.09 -0.12
CA SER A 45 -1.29 11.23 0.58
C SER A 45 -1.75 12.68 0.72
N TRP A 46 -1.01 13.65 0.18
CA TRP A 46 -1.23 15.08 0.40
C TRP A 46 -1.50 15.89 -0.88
N GLY A 47 -1.79 15.18 -1.97
CA GLY A 47 -2.00 15.76 -3.30
C GLY A 47 -1.38 14.85 -4.34
N ALA A 48 -2.22 14.06 -5.01
CA ALA A 48 -1.76 13.08 -5.99
C ALA A 48 -2.85 12.75 -7.00
N LEU A 49 -2.40 12.46 -8.21
CA LEU A 49 -3.18 11.83 -9.26
C LEU A 49 -2.78 10.35 -9.31
N PHE A 50 -3.73 9.44 -9.13
CA PHE A 50 -3.51 8.00 -9.30
C PHE A 50 -4.03 7.52 -10.65
N PHE A 51 -3.32 6.59 -11.27
CA PHE A 51 -3.75 6.01 -12.54
C PHE A 51 -4.86 4.97 -12.34
N PRO A 52 -5.85 4.92 -13.25
CA PRO A 52 -7.09 4.19 -13.02
C PRO A 52 -6.89 2.68 -12.88
N GLU A 53 -5.98 2.07 -13.64
CA GLU A 53 -5.68 0.63 -13.57
C GLU A 53 -5.13 0.25 -12.19
N ILE A 54 -4.17 1.04 -11.70
CA ILE A 54 -3.54 0.82 -10.40
C ILE A 54 -4.51 1.10 -9.26
N TRP A 55 -5.30 2.15 -9.38
CA TRP A 55 -6.29 2.50 -8.37
C TRP A 55 -7.33 1.40 -8.21
N ARG A 56 -7.83 0.86 -9.32
CA ARG A 56 -8.72 -0.30 -9.31
C ARG A 56 -8.06 -1.54 -8.68
N GLU A 57 -6.84 -1.88 -9.11
CA GLU A 57 -6.09 -3.00 -8.51
C GLU A 57 -5.94 -2.82 -7.00
N PHE A 58 -5.64 -1.59 -6.55
CA PHE A 58 -5.51 -1.27 -5.13
C PHE A 58 -6.82 -1.48 -4.36
N HIS A 59 -7.95 -1.04 -4.90
CA HIS A 59 -9.27 -1.26 -4.28
C HIS A 59 -9.58 -2.75 -4.11
N ASP A 60 -9.34 -3.53 -5.16
CA ASP A 60 -9.53 -4.98 -5.12
C ASP A 60 -8.57 -5.64 -4.13
N TYR A 61 -7.30 -5.20 -4.11
CA TYR A 61 -6.27 -5.72 -3.21
C TYR A 61 -6.62 -5.42 -1.74
N GLN A 62 -6.99 -4.17 -1.44
CA GLN A 62 -7.40 -3.75 -0.11
C GLN A 62 -8.63 -4.53 0.35
N SER A 63 -9.65 -4.64 -0.51
CA SER A 63 -10.88 -5.38 -0.20
C SER A 63 -10.56 -6.84 0.12
N ALA A 64 -9.80 -7.53 -0.75
CA ALA A 64 -9.37 -8.89 -0.49
C ALA A 64 -8.62 -9.02 0.84
N ARG A 65 -7.67 -8.10 1.11
CA ARG A 65 -6.88 -8.09 2.35
C ARG A 65 -7.65 -7.74 3.61
N LEU A 66 -8.85 -7.18 3.52
CA LEU A 66 -9.74 -6.92 4.64
C LEU A 66 -10.75 -8.05 4.87
N THR A 67 -11.09 -8.84 3.83
CA THR A 67 -12.03 -9.97 3.95
C THR A 67 -11.44 -11.15 4.73
N SER A 68 -12.29 -11.96 5.36
CA SER A 68 -11.84 -13.14 6.14
C SER A 68 -11.16 -14.22 5.30
N ALA A 69 -11.42 -14.29 3.99
CA ALA A 69 -10.90 -15.29 3.09
C ALA A 69 -9.39 -15.12 2.80
N PHE A 70 -8.94 -13.86 2.72
CA PHE A 70 -7.56 -13.44 2.38
C PHE A 70 -7.00 -12.41 3.35
N GLY A 71 -7.64 -12.30 4.53
CA GLY A 71 -7.35 -11.28 5.53
C GLY A 71 -5.96 -11.39 6.13
N PRO A 72 -5.55 -10.43 6.98
CA PRO A 72 -4.19 -10.38 7.52
C PRO A 72 -3.84 -11.61 8.38
N SER A 73 -4.86 -12.32 8.88
CA SER A 73 -4.72 -13.58 9.61
C SER A 73 -4.34 -14.77 8.72
N ARG A 74 -4.66 -14.73 7.42
CA ARG A 74 -4.35 -15.79 6.45
C ARG A 74 -3.14 -15.46 5.59
N HIS A 75 -2.97 -14.19 5.20
CA HIS A 75 -1.78 -13.68 4.51
C HIS A 75 -1.04 -12.68 5.38
N LYS A 76 0.03 -13.14 6.02
CA LYS A 76 0.92 -12.29 6.80
C LYS A 76 1.90 -11.57 5.86
N ILE A 77 1.42 -10.55 5.17
CA ILE A 77 2.26 -9.67 4.33
C ILE A 77 2.82 -8.57 5.22
N ILE A 78 4.13 -8.64 5.46
CA ILE A 78 4.89 -7.67 6.26
C ILE A 78 6.02 -7.15 5.40
N VAL A 79 5.94 -5.89 5.00
CA VAL A 79 7.00 -5.25 4.21
C VAL A 79 8.25 -5.11 5.10
N PRO A 80 9.42 -5.64 4.72
CA PRO A 80 10.61 -5.62 5.57
C PRO A 80 10.94 -4.21 6.06
N SER A 81 11.23 -4.07 7.36
CA SER A 81 11.65 -2.79 7.97
C SER A 81 10.73 -1.59 7.66
N SER A 82 9.46 -1.84 7.35
CA SER A 82 8.48 -0.78 7.08
C SER A 82 7.69 -0.45 8.34
N ARG A 83 7.65 0.84 8.69
CA ARG A 83 6.78 1.35 9.76
C ARG A 83 5.30 1.18 9.42
N SER A 84 4.94 1.10 8.14
CA SER A 84 3.54 0.94 7.71
C SER A 84 2.90 -0.36 8.22
N ASN A 85 3.71 -1.36 8.59
CA ASN A 85 3.22 -2.60 9.22
C ASN A 85 2.47 -2.34 10.54
N HIS A 86 2.75 -1.21 11.22
CA HIS A 86 2.10 -0.80 12.45
C HIS A 86 0.88 0.09 12.23
N TRP A 87 0.39 0.23 10.99
CA TRP A 87 -0.79 1.03 10.65
C TRP A 87 -1.97 0.13 10.27
N PRO A 88 -2.58 -0.61 11.23
CA PRO A 88 -3.52 -1.68 10.93
C PRO A 88 -4.79 -1.22 10.21
N LYS A 89 -5.21 0.03 10.42
CA LYS A 89 -6.42 0.63 9.83
C LYS A 89 -6.13 1.61 8.68
N SER A 90 -4.87 1.84 8.34
CA SER A 90 -4.53 2.82 7.30
C SER A 90 -4.63 2.20 5.92
N TRP A 91 -5.37 2.83 5.02
CA TRP A 91 -5.39 2.43 3.60
C TRP A 91 -3.98 2.44 3.00
N LYS A 92 -3.15 3.42 3.41
CA LYS A 92 -1.80 3.64 2.89
C LYS A 92 -0.89 2.45 3.15
N ARG A 93 -1.10 1.72 4.25
CA ARG A 93 -0.40 0.46 4.51
C ARG A 93 -0.59 -0.52 3.35
N PHE A 94 -1.84 -0.78 2.97
CA PHE A 94 -2.16 -1.75 1.91
C PHE A 94 -1.61 -1.29 0.55
N PHE A 95 -1.62 0.02 0.29
CA PHE A 95 -1.06 0.54 -0.96
C PHE A 95 0.47 0.42 -0.99
N ILE A 96 1.16 0.66 0.13
CA ILE A 96 2.61 0.40 0.26
C ILE A 96 2.92 -1.09 0.06
N GLU A 97 2.11 -1.99 0.62
CA GLU A 97 2.26 -3.44 0.40
C GLU A 97 2.16 -3.79 -1.10
N LEU A 98 1.13 -3.28 -1.79
CA LEU A 98 0.93 -3.50 -3.22
C LEU A 98 2.09 -2.93 -4.05
N ALA A 99 2.50 -1.68 -3.77
CA ALA A 99 3.61 -1.04 -4.45
C ALA A 99 4.93 -1.80 -4.25
N TYR A 100 5.16 -2.34 -3.05
CA TYR A 100 6.32 -3.18 -2.77
C TYR A 100 6.29 -4.51 -3.52
N LEU A 101 5.13 -5.18 -3.59
CA LEU A 101 4.97 -6.46 -4.30
C LEU A 101 5.15 -6.32 -5.81
N ARG A 102 4.56 -5.27 -6.40
CA ARG A 102 4.61 -5.02 -7.84
C ARG A 102 5.87 -4.27 -8.29
N GLY A 103 6.59 -3.65 -7.36
CA GLY A 103 7.66 -2.72 -7.69
C GLY A 103 7.12 -1.41 -8.29
N TYR A 104 5.88 -1.04 -7.99
CA TYR A 104 5.31 0.20 -8.48
C TYR A 104 5.95 1.42 -7.83
N VAL A 105 5.99 2.51 -8.60
CA VAL A 105 6.56 3.80 -8.23
C VAL A 105 5.64 4.94 -8.69
N MET A 106 5.64 6.04 -7.97
CA MET A 106 4.95 7.30 -8.26
C MET A 106 5.98 8.36 -8.65
N LEU A 107 5.66 9.21 -9.63
CA LEU A 107 6.48 10.37 -9.99
C LEU A 107 6.31 11.47 -8.95
N TYR A 108 7.39 12.08 -8.50
CA TYR A 108 7.41 13.19 -7.56
C TYR A 108 8.14 14.41 -8.15
N PRO A 109 7.65 15.63 -7.86
CA PRO A 109 8.39 16.86 -8.13
C PRO A 109 9.59 16.98 -7.19
N ASN A 110 10.61 17.74 -7.60
CA ASN A 110 11.80 18.00 -6.80
C ASN A 110 12.36 19.41 -7.07
N TYR A 111 11.46 20.39 -7.10
CA TYR A 111 11.82 21.79 -7.28
C TYR A 111 12.55 22.33 -6.05
N GLU A 112 13.28 23.43 -6.24
CA GLU A 112 13.99 24.10 -5.16
C GLU A 112 13.05 24.46 -4.00
N ASN A 113 13.60 24.40 -2.78
CA ASN A 113 12.90 24.68 -1.53
C ASN A 113 11.65 23.81 -1.27
N SER A 114 11.56 22.63 -1.91
CA SER A 114 10.38 21.75 -1.89
C SER A 114 9.11 22.43 -2.41
N THR A 115 9.26 23.30 -3.41
CA THR A 115 8.13 23.93 -4.10
C THR A 115 7.24 22.86 -4.71
N SER A 116 5.94 22.96 -4.45
CA SER A 116 4.94 21.94 -4.77
C SER A 116 3.72 22.54 -5.46
N PHE A 117 2.98 21.73 -6.21
CA PHE A 117 1.75 22.17 -6.89
C PHE A 117 0.54 22.17 -5.95
N THR A 118 0.59 21.37 -4.89
CA THR A 118 -0.39 21.36 -3.81
C THR A 118 0.30 21.51 -2.47
N THR A 119 -0.43 21.98 -1.47
CA THR A 119 0.04 22.02 -0.08
C THR A 119 -1.09 21.62 0.85
N ASN A 120 -0.76 21.22 2.07
CA ASN A 120 -1.76 20.85 3.04
C ASN A 120 -2.35 22.08 3.72
N TYR A 121 -3.63 22.04 4.12
CA TYR A 121 -4.18 23.07 5.01
C TYR A 121 -3.87 22.77 6.50
N ALA A 122 -3.44 21.54 6.80
CA ALA A 122 -2.99 21.03 8.09
C ALA A 122 -4.00 21.29 9.21
N GLU A 123 -5.27 20.96 8.94
CA GLU A 123 -6.34 21.08 9.92
C GLU A 123 -6.04 20.31 11.19
N LYS A 124 -6.44 20.87 12.32
CA LYS A 124 -6.26 20.24 13.62
C LYS A 124 -7.17 19.01 13.69
N GLY A 125 -6.59 17.83 13.81
CA GLY A 125 -7.32 16.57 13.85
C GLY A 125 -6.47 15.40 14.32
N VAL A 126 -6.98 14.18 14.19
CA VAL A 126 -6.37 12.93 14.71
C VAL A 126 -4.94 12.67 14.21
N HIS A 127 -4.58 13.24 13.06
CA HIS A 127 -3.26 13.14 12.46
C HIS A 127 -2.35 14.36 12.74
N PHE A 128 -2.91 15.47 13.22
CA PHE A 128 -2.24 16.75 13.44
C PHE A 128 -2.41 17.21 14.90
N HIS A 129 -1.72 16.55 15.84
CA HIS A 129 -1.52 17.05 17.20
C HIS A 129 -0.29 17.96 17.30
N PHE A 130 -0.22 18.99 16.44
CA PHE A 130 0.95 19.87 16.42
C PHE A 130 0.78 21.04 17.38
N THR A 131 1.59 21.05 18.44
CA THR A 131 1.98 22.26 19.16
C THR A 131 3.27 22.82 18.53
N GLY A 132 3.29 24.11 18.17
CA GLY A 132 4.50 24.82 17.71
C GLY A 132 5.01 24.50 16.29
N LYS A 133 6.33 24.66 16.07
CA LYS A 133 7.09 24.68 14.80
C LYS A 133 7.03 23.43 13.90
N LYS A 134 6.19 22.44 14.21
CA LYS A 134 6.09 21.18 13.44
C LYS A 134 5.14 21.25 12.24
N LYS A 135 4.37 22.33 12.09
CA LYS A 135 3.49 22.56 10.92
C LYS A 135 4.29 22.71 9.62
N ASP A 136 5.47 23.33 9.67
CA ASP A 136 6.31 23.63 8.50
C ASP A 136 6.86 22.38 7.80
N LEU A 137 6.81 21.21 8.46
CA LEU A 137 7.16 19.93 7.86
C LEU A 137 6.11 19.43 6.86
N TRP A 138 4.87 19.92 6.96
CA TRP A 138 3.73 19.48 6.15
C TRP A 138 3.20 20.60 5.23
N LEU A 139 3.44 21.86 5.60
CA LEU A 139 3.15 23.03 4.79
C LEU A 139 4.33 23.30 3.84
N LEU A 140 4.16 22.92 2.58
CA LEU A 140 5.15 23.19 1.55
C LEU A 140 4.81 24.47 0.78
N PRO A 141 5.83 25.21 0.30
CA PRO A 141 5.59 26.36 -0.56
C PRO A 141 4.88 25.93 -1.83
N LEU A 142 3.80 26.64 -2.16
CA LEU A 142 3.10 26.47 -3.43
C LEU A 142 3.90 27.14 -4.56
N MET A 143 3.94 26.49 -5.73
CA MET A 143 4.40 27.12 -6.95
C MET A 143 3.48 28.30 -7.29
N LYS A 144 4.04 29.51 -7.34
CA LYS A 144 3.29 30.75 -7.62
C LYS A 144 3.45 31.23 -9.06
N GLU A 145 4.64 31.03 -9.60
CA GLU A 145 5.03 31.41 -10.96
C GLU A 145 5.14 30.14 -11.79
N ASP A 146 4.84 30.24 -13.09
CA ASP A 146 4.96 29.11 -14.01
C ASP A 146 6.43 28.83 -14.33
N THR A 147 7.05 28.09 -13.41
CA THR A 147 8.43 27.60 -13.48
C THR A 147 8.47 26.11 -13.79
N LEU A 148 7.39 25.58 -14.38
CA LEU A 148 7.21 24.14 -14.63
C LEU A 148 8.36 23.54 -15.43
N LEU A 149 8.80 24.23 -16.48
CA LEU A 149 9.89 23.77 -17.33
C LEU A 149 11.24 24.29 -16.83
N GLU A 150 11.32 25.58 -16.51
CA GLU A 150 12.56 26.25 -16.07
C GLU A 150 13.13 25.66 -14.78
N GLY A 151 12.27 25.15 -13.89
CA GLY A 151 12.67 24.49 -12.65
C GLY A 151 13.10 23.03 -12.82
N LEU A 152 12.98 22.46 -14.02
CA LEU A 152 13.46 21.12 -14.34
C LEU A 152 14.90 21.17 -14.86
N PRO A 153 15.68 20.09 -14.66
CA PRO A 153 16.99 19.98 -15.30
C PRO A 153 16.86 20.14 -16.81
N ASP A 154 17.69 21.01 -17.38
CA ASP A 154 17.72 21.29 -18.82
C ASP A 154 16.37 21.72 -19.43
N GLY A 155 15.46 22.29 -18.61
CA GLY A 155 14.20 22.87 -19.11
C GLY A 155 13.15 21.84 -19.56
N HIS A 156 13.32 20.56 -19.26
CA HIS A 156 12.40 19.52 -19.73
C HIS A 156 12.26 18.36 -18.73
N LEU A 157 11.15 17.63 -18.81
CA LEU A 157 10.95 16.41 -18.01
C LEU A 157 11.80 15.28 -18.61
N PRO A 158 12.73 14.66 -17.84
CA PRO A 158 13.50 13.53 -18.33
C PRO A 158 12.59 12.36 -18.74
N ASN A 159 13.07 11.51 -19.66
CA ASN A 159 12.35 10.29 -20.00
C ASN A 159 12.18 9.41 -18.76
N PHE A 160 11.11 8.63 -18.73
CA PHE A 160 10.77 7.79 -17.57
C PHE A 160 11.91 6.87 -17.12
N ASN A 161 12.66 6.28 -18.06
CA ASN A 161 13.77 5.37 -17.75
C ASN A 161 15.03 6.08 -17.24
N ASP A 162 15.13 7.39 -17.46
CA ASP A 162 16.25 8.22 -17.06
C ASP A 162 16.00 8.89 -15.70
N LEU A 163 14.82 8.70 -15.10
CA LEU A 163 14.49 9.25 -13.80
C LEU A 163 15.16 8.45 -12.65
N PRO A 164 15.72 9.13 -11.64
CA PRO A 164 16.18 8.47 -10.43
C PRO A 164 15.01 7.78 -9.73
N THR A 165 15.22 6.53 -9.31
CA THR A 165 14.22 5.75 -8.58
C THR A 165 14.67 5.55 -7.13
N ILE A 166 13.82 5.94 -6.18
CA ILE A 166 14.06 5.89 -4.74
C ILE A 166 13.14 4.84 -4.11
N ASP A 167 13.71 3.91 -3.35
CA ASP A 167 12.93 2.89 -2.66
C ASP A 167 12.30 3.39 -1.35
N LEU A 168 11.52 2.52 -0.70
CA LEU A 168 10.83 2.82 0.56
C LEU A 168 11.75 3.37 1.66
N TRP A 169 13.05 3.09 1.62
CA TRP A 169 14.02 3.49 2.63
C TRP A 169 14.88 4.69 2.20
N GLY A 170 14.49 5.39 1.13
CA GLY A 170 15.18 6.60 0.69
C GLY A 170 16.50 6.33 -0.03
N LYS A 171 16.69 5.13 -0.59
CA LYS A 171 17.90 4.78 -1.34
C LYS A 171 17.62 4.79 -2.84
N VAL A 172 18.56 5.33 -3.61
CA VAL A 172 18.53 5.23 -5.07
C VAL A 172 18.77 3.78 -5.49
N VAL A 173 17.89 3.25 -6.32
CA VAL A 173 17.90 1.86 -6.80
C VAL A 173 17.41 1.80 -8.24
N SER A 174 17.74 0.73 -8.97
CA SER A 174 17.16 0.53 -10.30
C SER A 174 15.70 0.03 -10.22
N PRO A 175 14.84 0.38 -11.19
CA PRO A 175 13.48 -0.17 -11.29
C PRO A 175 13.47 -1.71 -11.32
N LYS A 176 14.45 -2.32 -12.02
CA LYS A 176 14.63 -3.77 -12.07
C LYS A 176 14.81 -4.39 -10.68
N ASN A 177 15.59 -3.74 -9.80
CA ASN A 177 15.80 -4.21 -8.44
C ASN A 177 14.51 -4.17 -7.60
N LEU A 178 13.66 -3.16 -7.79
CA LEU A 178 12.37 -3.07 -7.11
C LEU A 178 11.44 -4.23 -7.51
N ILE A 179 11.32 -4.47 -8.81
CA ILE A 179 10.47 -5.55 -9.35
C ILE A 179 10.99 -6.92 -8.87
N GLN A 180 12.30 -7.16 -8.96
CA GLN A 180 12.89 -8.41 -8.48
C GLN A 180 12.69 -8.62 -6.97
N ARG A 181 12.83 -7.55 -6.18
CA ARG A 181 12.59 -7.58 -4.73
C ARG A 181 11.14 -7.93 -4.42
N GLY A 182 10.19 -7.30 -5.12
CA GLY A 182 8.76 -7.60 -5.01
C GLY A 182 8.42 -9.04 -5.36
N ARG A 183 8.93 -9.55 -6.50
CA ARG A 183 8.76 -10.95 -6.92
C ARG A 183 9.35 -11.95 -5.93
N LYS A 184 10.58 -11.72 -5.46
CA LYS A 184 11.22 -12.58 -4.46
C LYS A 184 10.41 -12.63 -3.16
N PHE A 185 9.78 -11.51 -2.79
CA PHE A 185 8.90 -11.45 -1.64
C PHE A 185 7.57 -12.18 -1.90
N HIS A 186 6.94 -11.97 -3.07
CA HIS A 186 5.71 -12.65 -3.50
C HIS A 186 5.87 -14.17 -3.48
N SER A 187 6.95 -14.73 -4.04
CA SER A 187 7.23 -16.18 -4.02
C SER A 187 7.35 -16.78 -2.62
N ARG A 188 7.59 -15.97 -1.59
CA ARG A 188 7.68 -16.44 -0.20
C ARG A 188 6.32 -16.45 0.51
N ILE A 189 5.40 -15.60 0.09
CA ILE A 189 4.14 -15.34 0.81
C ILE A 189 2.91 -15.85 0.07
N SER A 190 3.04 -16.16 -1.21
CA SER A 190 1.96 -16.61 -2.08
C SER A 190 2.27 -17.96 -2.70
N SER A 191 1.21 -18.62 -3.15
CA SER A 191 1.30 -19.96 -3.77
C SER A 191 1.30 -19.91 -5.30
N CYS A 192 0.86 -18.80 -5.88
CA CYS A 192 0.95 -18.59 -7.33
C CYS A 192 2.34 -18.02 -7.68
N PRO A 193 2.85 -18.35 -8.88
CA PRO A 193 4.12 -17.81 -9.36
C PRO A 193 4.00 -16.31 -9.67
N PRO A 194 5.08 -15.52 -9.52
CA PRO A 194 5.08 -14.13 -9.95
C PRO A 194 4.91 -14.00 -11.47
N ILE A 195 4.06 -13.08 -11.89
CA ILE A 195 3.82 -12.81 -13.32
C ILE A 195 4.97 -11.99 -13.94
N GLY A 196 5.25 -12.25 -15.22
CA GLY A 196 6.15 -11.46 -16.08
C GLY A 196 5.72 -9.98 -16.19
N LEU A 197 6.65 -9.08 -16.56
CA LEU A 197 6.32 -7.65 -16.66
C LEU A 197 5.35 -7.39 -17.83
N ASP A 198 5.58 -8.09 -18.94
CA ASP A 198 4.79 -7.97 -20.16
C ASP A 198 3.37 -8.53 -20.03
N ASN A 199 3.08 -9.24 -18.93
CA ASN A 199 1.81 -9.93 -18.67
C ASN A 199 1.07 -9.36 -17.45
N LEU A 200 1.40 -8.14 -17.01
CA LEU A 200 0.76 -7.54 -15.84
C LEU A 200 -0.75 -7.34 -16.06
N THR A 201 -1.57 -8.01 -15.25
CA THR A 201 -3.04 -8.04 -15.41
C THR A 201 -3.79 -7.02 -14.54
N TYR A 202 -3.08 -6.32 -13.65
CA TYR A 202 -3.67 -5.44 -12.62
C TYR A 202 -4.74 -6.13 -11.76
N ASN A 203 -4.67 -7.46 -11.63
CA ASN A 203 -5.60 -8.24 -10.82
C ASN A 203 -4.87 -8.78 -9.59
N PRO A 204 -5.23 -8.39 -8.36
CA PRO A 204 -4.51 -8.78 -7.15
C PRO A 204 -4.67 -10.25 -6.76
N GLN A 205 -5.57 -11.01 -7.41
CA GLN A 205 -5.72 -12.45 -7.17
C GLN A 205 -4.45 -13.23 -7.52
N ASP A 206 -3.65 -12.73 -8.48
CA ASP A 206 -2.33 -13.30 -8.79
C ASP A 206 -1.28 -13.05 -7.68
N LEU A 207 -1.57 -12.21 -6.69
CA LEU A 207 -0.74 -11.97 -5.52
C LEU A 207 -1.18 -12.80 -4.32
N LEU A 208 -2.48 -13.10 -4.19
CA LEU A 208 -3.11 -13.53 -2.94
C LEU A 208 -3.48 -15.03 -2.88
N CYS A 209 -2.82 -15.90 -3.65
CA CYS A 209 -3.12 -17.33 -3.63
C CYS A 209 -2.71 -18.03 -2.33
N VAL A 210 -3.64 -18.77 -1.71
CA VAL A 210 -3.40 -19.60 -0.52
C VAL A 210 -3.16 -21.05 -0.92
N LYS A 211 -2.22 -21.75 -0.26
CA LYS A 211 -2.16 -23.22 -0.35
C LYS A 211 -3.41 -23.79 0.31
N HIS A 212 -4.27 -24.46 -0.44
CA HIS A 212 -5.35 -25.23 0.18
C HIS A 212 -4.73 -26.28 1.11
N ARG A 213 -4.95 -26.14 2.43
CA ARG A 213 -4.66 -27.24 3.36
C ARG A 213 -5.61 -28.37 2.98
N LYS A 214 -5.07 -29.47 2.42
CA LYS A 214 -5.80 -30.74 2.36
C LYS A 214 -6.31 -31.02 3.77
N LYS A 215 -7.63 -31.01 3.97
CA LYS A 215 -8.22 -31.49 5.23
C LYS A 215 -7.70 -32.90 5.41
N LYS A 216 -6.88 -33.15 6.45
CA LYS A 216 -6.65 -34.53 6.90
C LYS A 216 -8.04 -35.07 7.23
N ASN A 217 -8.52 -36.05 6.47
CA ASN A 217 -9.68 -36.82 6.86
C ASN A 217 -9.36 -37.38 8.25
N ARG A 218 -9.98 -36.79 9.29
CA ARG A 218 -10.04 -37.44 10.58
C ARG A 218 -10.99 -38.61 10.37
N THR A 219 -10.41 -39.78 10.12
CA THR A 219 -11.13 -41.04 10.25
C THR A 219 -11.64 -41.09 11.69
N LEU A 220 -12.92 -40.77 11.89
CA LEU A 220 -13.61 -41.03 13.14
C LEU A 220 -13.68 -42.54 13.26
N ILE A 221 -12.72 -43.12 13.99
CA ILE A 221 -12.86 -44.48 14.52
C ILE A 221 -13.95 -44.38 15.58
N THR A 222 -15.18 -44.67 15.18
CA THR A 222 -16.28 -44.91 16.09
C THR A 222 -15.95 -46.15 16.92
N LYS A 223 -15.56 -45.95 18.18
CA LYS A 223 -15.60 -47.03 19.17
C LYS A 223 -17.07 -47.40 19.37
N VAL A 224 -17.45 -48.56 18.83
CA VAL A 224 -18.71 -49.23 19.13
C VAL A 224 -18.75 -49.48 20.64
N LYS A 225 -19.67 -48.80 21.35
CA LYS A 225 -20.14 -49.24 22.67
C LYS A 225 -21.39 -50.07 22.43
N ASN A 226 -21.36 -51.30 22.95
CA ASN A 226 -22.49 -52.22 22.91
C ASN A 226 -23.71 -51.71 23.69
N PRO A 227 -24.92 -52.23 23.39
CA PRO A 227 -26.19 -51.60 23.68
C PRO A 227 -26.85 -52.15 24.95
N THR A 228 -27.47 -51.27 25.72
CA THR A 228 -28.56 -51.68 26.64
C THR A 228 -29.54 -50.54 26.86
N GLU A 229 -30.81 -50.89 26.65
CA GLU A 229 -32.06 -50.27 27.11
C GLU A 229 -32.78 -49.23 26.23
N LYS A 230 -34.11 -49.30 26.37
CA LYS A 230 -35.20 -49.22 25.38
C LYS A 230 -35.85 -47.82 25.29
N PRO A 231 -36.75 -47.59 24.31
CA PRO A 231 -37.08 -46.26 23.81
C PRO A 231 -38.25 -45.61 24.56
N ILE A 232 -38.28 -44.27 24.57
CA ILE A 232 -39.48 -43.49 24.83
C ILE A 232 -39.66 -42.51 23.65
N VAL A 233 -40.88 -42.53 23.13
CA VAL A 233 -41.40 -41.80 21.97
C VAL A 233 -41.79 -40.37 22.38
N GLU A 234 -42.02 -39.52 21.37
CA GLU A 234 -42.67 -38.19 21.36
C GLU A 234 -41.72 -36.98 21.33
N ASN A 235 -41.92 -35.93 20.54
CA ASN A 235 -42.88 -35.61 19.48
C ASN A 235 -42.29 -34.44 18.65
N ASN A 236 -42.70 -34.36 17.39
CA ASN A 236 -42.43 -33.26 16.48
C ASN A 236 -42.93 -31.91 17.03
N THR A 237 -42.12 -30.84 17.02
CA THR A 237 -42.63 -29.47 16.86
C THR A 237 -41.59 -28.52 16.24
N THR A 238 -41.80 -28.23 14.97
CA THR A 238 -41.77 -26.93 14.29
C THR A 238 -40.83 -25.82 14.78
N LEU A 239 -39.88 -25.43 13.91
CA LEU A 239 -39.17 -24.15 13.90
C LEU A 239 -40.13 -22.96 13.68
N PRO A 240 -39.86 -21.80 14.28
CA PRO A 240 -40.12 -20.52 13.63
C PRO A 240 -38.81 -19.88 13.16
N ILE A 241 -38.83 -19.51 11.89
CA ILE A 241 -37.90 -18.59 11.24
C ILE A 241 -38.21 -17.19 11.78
N ASP A 242 -37.22 -16.50 12.37
CA ASP A 242 -37.33 -15.08 12.64
C ASP A 242 -36.26 -14.31 11.86
N ASN A 243 -36.73 -13.70 10.77
CA ASN A 243 -36.02 -12.71 9.97
C ASN A 243 -35.99 -11.39 10.75
N LYS A 244 -34.82 -10.97 11.23
CA LYS A 244 -34.56 -9.55 11.48
C LYS A 244 -33.33 -9.09 10.70
N ILE A 245 -33.66 -8.44 9.60
CA ILE A 245 -32.82 -7.52 8.83
C ILE A 245 -32.39 -6.40 9.79
N GLN A 246 -31.09 -6.23 9.99
CA GLN A 246 -30.54 -5.10 10.72
C GLN A 246 -29.65 -4.30 9.77
N THR A 247 -30.19 -3.19 9.30
CA THR A 247 -29.53 -2.14 8.53
C THR A 247 -28.39 -1.53 9.37
N PRO A 248 -27.18 -1.33 8.83
CA PRO A 248 -26.14 -0.60 9.54
C PRO A 248 -26.41 0.92 9.45
N LEU A 249 -26.40 1.55 10.62
CA LEU A 249 -26.37 2.98 10.83
C LEU A 249 -25.15 3.59 10.14
N ILE A 250 -25.42 4.60 9.31
CA ILE A 250 -24.46 5.53 8.73
C ILE A 250 -24.10 6.52 9.85
N GLU A 251 -22.96 6.32 10.51
CA GLU A 251 -22.35 7.36 11.32
C GLU A 251 -21.36 8.14 10.46
N LYS A 252 -21.72 9.41 10.27
CA LYS A 252 -20.89 10.50 9.78
C LYS A 252 -19.80 10.79 10.81
N GLU A 253 -18.57 10.94 10.34
CA GLU A 253 -17.61 12.01 10.70
C GLU A 253 -16.35 11.90 9.83
#